data_AF-A0A940R0B4-F1
#
_entry.id   AF-A0A940R0B4-F1
#
_cell.length_a   1.000
_cell.length_b   1.000
_cell.length_c   1.000
_cell.angle_alpha   90.00
_cell.angle_beta   90.00
_cell.angle_gamma   90.00
#
_symmetry.space_group_name_H-M   'P 1'
#
loop_
_entity.id
_entity.type
_entity.pdbx_description
1 polymer ?
#
loop_
_entity_poly.entity_id
_entity_poly.type
_entity_poly.pdbx_seq_one_letter_code
_entity_poly.pdbx_strand_id
1 'polypeptide(L)'
;MKRTFFFYIIAAVLLFTSCTKLDVPVESQYTNGNFPTNAASYAAVMGPMYTDLSYNNTGFSYAVDYWRMQELSTDEAIIPARGGNYDDGGQYRFLHLHSWNADHPNVVGNWKWGFGAITRCNT
;
A
#
# COMPACT_ATOMS: atom_id res chain seq x y z
N MET A 1 47.35 19.57 35.30
CA MET A 1 45.99 20.15 35.35
C MET A 1 45.70 21.11 34.19
N LYS A 2 46.55 22.13 33.91
CA LYS A 2 46.30 23.07 32.79
C LYS A 2 46.36 22.43 31.38
N ARG A 3 47.25 21.44 31.17
CA ARG A 3 47.39 20.71 29.89
C ARG A 3 46.24 19.76 29.58
N THR A 4 45.66 19.11 30.59
CA THR A 4 44.51 18.21 30.44
C THR A 4 43.22 18.99 30.16
N PHE A 5 43.06 20.18 30.75
CA PHE A 5 41.94 21.08 30.47
C PHE A 5 41.89 21.53 29.00
N PHE A 6 43.05 21.76 28.39
CA PHE A 6 43.17 22.12 26.98
C PHE A 6 42.71 21.00 26.03
N PHE A 7 43.00 19.73 26.36
CA PHE A 7 42.50 18.58 25.59
C PHE A 7 40.98 18.43 25.67
N TYR A 8 40.36 18.70 26.83
CA TYR A 8 38.91 18.66 26.97
C TYR A 8 38.22 19.78 26.18
N ILE A 9 38.82 20.97 26.09
CA ILE A 9 38.29 22.07 25.26
C ILE A 9 38.34 21.72 23.78
N ILE A 10 39.44 21.13 23.29
CA ILE A 10 39.56 20.71 21.89
C ILE A 10 38.54 19.61 21.55
N ALA A 11 38.34 18.64 22.44
CA ALA A 11 37.33 17.60 22.27
C ALA A 11 35.90 18.18 22.23
N ALA A 12 35.61 19.21 23.02
CA ALA A 12 34.32 19.89 23.01
C ALA A 12 34.07 20.68 21.71
N VAL A 13 35.10 21.30 21.13
CA VAL A 13 34.97 22.05 19.86
C VAL A 13 34.70 21.11 18.67
N LEU A 14 35.26 19.90 18.69
CA LEU A 14 35.02 18.87 17.67
C LEU A 14 33.59 18.31 17.66
N LEU A 15 32.82 18.49 18.74
CA LEU A 15 31.40 18.10 18.78
C LEU A 15 30.48 19.07 18.03
N PHE A 16 30.94 20.28 17.69
CA PHE A 16 30.14 21.29 16.98
C PHE A 16 30.34 21.27 15.46
N THR A 17 31.19 20.40 14.92
CA THR A 17 31.45 20.31 13.46
C THR A 17 30.51 19.32 12.75
N SER A 18 29.26 19.19 13.18
CA SER A 18 28.29 18.33 12.49
C SER A 18 27.69 19.05 11.26
N CYS A 19 27.76 18.41 10.10
CA CYS A 19 27.07 18.88 8.89
C CYS A 19 25.58 18.60 9.04
N THR A 20 24.81 19.58 9.52
CA THR A 20 23.35 19.47 9.69
C THR A 20 22.55 20.01 8.50
N LYS A 21 23.22 20.56 7.48
CA LYS A 21 22.56 20.96 6.22
C LYS A 21 22.49 19.78 5.28
N LEU A 22 21.37 19.06 5.35
CA LEU A 22 21.03 17.97 4.44
C LEU A 22 19.94 18.45 3.49
N ASP A 23 20.35 19.05 2.36
CA ASP A 23 19.45 19.44 1.27
C ASP A 23 19.26 18.25 0.32
N VAL A 24 18.54 17.22 0.77
CA VAL A 24 18.21 16.06 -0.07
C VAL A 24 16.88 16.34 -0.79
N PRO A 25 16.84 16.30 -2.13
CA PRO A 25 15.60 16.47 -2.86
C PRO A 25 14.62 15.34 -2.49
N VAL A 26 13.36 15.72 -2.28
CA VAL A 26 12.34 14.76 -1.86
C VAL A 26 11.79 14.03 -3.08
N GLU A 27 12.33 12.83 -3.32
CA GLU A 27 11.92 11.97 -4.44
C GLU A 27 10.78 10.99 -4.08
N SER A 28 10.49 10.82 -2.77
CA SER A 28 9.51 9.83 -2.28
C SER A 28 8.07 10.32 -2.27
N GLN A 29 7.83 11.59 -2.60
CA GLN A 29 6.51 12.21 -2.64
C GLN A 29 6.47 13.28 -3.72
N TYR A 30 5.29 13.52 -4.26
CA TYR A 30 5.09 14.62 -5.18
C TYR A 30 5.11 15.96 -4.43
N THR A 31 5.86 16.88 -5.00
CA THR A 31 6.03 18.28 -4.60
C THR A 31 5.70 19.13 -5.81
N ASN A 32 5.47 20.42 -5.61
CA ASN A 32 5.23 21.35 -6.73
C ASN A 32 6.37 21.37 -7.77
N GLY A 33 7.59 20.92 -7.39
CA GLY A 33 8.75 20.88 -8.29
C GLY A 33 8.90 19.59 -9.10
N ASN A 34 8.28 18.47 -8.69
CA ASN A 34 8.41 17.17 -9.36
C ASN A 34 7.06 16.58 -9.82
N PHE A 35 5.95 17.31 -9.65
CA PHE A 35 4.65 16.91 -10.17
C PHE A 35 4.68 16.81 -11.71
N PRO A 36 4.04 15.80 -12.33
CA PRO A 36 4.02 15.65 -13.78
C PRO A 36 3.40 16.89 -14.46
N THR A 37 4.14 17.49 -15.40
CA THR A 37 3.72 18.72 -16.13
C THR A 37 3.49 18.51 -17.62
N ASN A 38 4.01 17.41 -18.19
CA ASN A 38 3.87 17.08 -19.59
C ASN A 38 3.26 15.68 -19.77
N ALA A 39 2.74 15.39 -20.97
CA ALA A 39 2.02 14.15 -21.24
C ALA A 39 2.84 12.87 -20.98
N ALA A 40 4.16 12.90 -21.24
CA ALA A 40 5.02 11.75 -21.01
C ALA A 40 5.18 11.46 -19.50
N SER A 41 5.36 12.51 -18.69
CA SER A 41 5.42 12.40 -17.23
C SER A 41 4.09 11.88 -16.69
N TYR A 42 2.93 12.39 -17.14
CA TYR A 42 1.63 11.87 -16.74
C TYR A 42 1.46 10.39 -17.09
N ALA A 43 1.83 9.99 -18.31
CA ALA A 43 1.75 8.59 -18.72
C ALA A 43 2.59 7.66 -17.82
N ALA A 44 3.75 8.13 -17.35
CA ALA A 44 4.60 7.38 -16.43
C ALA A 44 3.94 7.19 -15.05
N VAL A 45 3.18 8.19 -14.55
CA VAL A 45 2.52 8.10 -13.23
C VAL A 45 1.22 7.30 -13.27
N MET A 46 0.50 7.33 -14.40
CA MET A 46 -0.75 6.57 -14.55
C MET A 46 -0.53 5.05 -14.54
N GLY A 47 0.61 4.57 -15.03
CA GLY A 47 0.92 3.13 -15.10
C GLY A 47 0.73 2.41 -13.76
N PRO A 48 1.45 2.81 -12.69
CA PRO A 48 1.27 2.27 -11.34
C PRO A 48 -0.17 2.30 -10.82
N MET A 49 -0.94 3.36 -11.11
CA MET A 49 -2.36 3.43 -10.69
C MET A 49 -3.19 2.30 -11.32
N TYR A 50 -2.98 2.01 -12.61
CA TYR A 50 -3.68 0.92 -13.28
C TYR A 50 -3.18 -0.47 -12.87
N THR A 51 -1.94 -0.60 -12.38
CA THR A 51 -1.46 -1.89 -11.87
C THR A 51 -2.25 -2.39 -10.66
N ASP A 52 -2.95 -1.51 -9.95
CA ASP A 52 -3.84 -1.93 -8.85
C ASP A 52 -5.07 -2.68 -9.30
N LEU A 53 -5.51 -2.50 -10.54
CA LEU A 53 -6.61 -3.27 -11.12
C LEU A 53 -6.14 -4.66 -11.58
N SER A 54 -4.83 -4.88 -11.66
CA SER A 54 -4.23 -6.19 -11.90
C SER A 54 -3.98 -6.95 -10.59
N TYR A 55 -3.52 -8.20 -10.68
CA TYR A 55 -3.01 -8.91 -9.51
C TYR A 55 -1.78 -8.15 -8.97
N ASN A 56 -1.88 -7.58 -7.77
CA ASN A 56 -0.87 -6.67 -7.25
C ASN A 56 -0.03 -7.31 -6.13
N ASN A 57 1.00 -6.59 -5.69
CA ASN A 57 1.95 -7.03 -4.67
C ASN A 57 1.35 -7.25 -3.27
N THR A 58 0.06 -6.93 -3.06
CA THR A 58 -0.66 -7.21 -1.81
C THR A 58 -1.37 -8.56 -1.82
N GLY A 59 -1.28 -9.32 -2.92
CA GLY A 59 -1.98 -10.59 -3.10
C GLY A 59 -3.47 -10.44 -3.42
N PHE A 60 -3.94 -9.19 -3.58
CA PHE A 60 -5.30 -8.85 -3.96
C PHE A 60 -5.42 -8.75 -5.49
N SER A 61 -6.55 -9.18 -6.03
CA SER A 61 -6.92 -8.99 -7.42
C SER A 61 -8.34 -8.48 -7.56
N TYR A 62 -8.51 -7.34 -8.24
CA TYR A 62 -9.83 -6.80 -8.57
C TYR A 62 -10.71 -7.83 -9.30
N ALA A 63 -10.13 -8.53 -10.29
CA ALA A 63 -10.87 -9.52 -11.07
C ALA A 63 -11.23 -10.81 -10.31
N VAL A 64 -10.77 -10.95 -9.05
CA VAL A 64 -11.03 -12.14 -8.24
C VAL A 64 -11.72 -11.77 -6.93
N ASP A 65 -11.06 -11.00 -6.07
CA ASP A 65 -11.52 -10.74 -4.71
C ASP A 65 -12.66 -9.73 -4.66
N TYR A 66 -12.62 -8.70 -5.49
CA TYR A 66 -13.76 -7.78 -5.66
C TYR A 66 -14.92 -8.47 -6.35
N TRP A 67 -14.66 -9.14 -7.47
CA TRP A 67 -15.66 -9.95 -8.20
C TRP A 67 -16.37 -10.95 -7.28
N ARG A 68 -15.63 -11.70 -6.44
CA ARG A 68 -16.21 -12.65 -5.48
C ARG A 68 -17.23 -12.00 -4.55
N MET A 69 -16.97 -10.80 -4.05
CA MET A 69 -17.93 -10.11 -3.17
C MET A 69 -19.17 -9.64 -3.93
N GLN A 70 -19.01 -9.17 -5.17
CA GLN A 70 -20.12 -8.69 -5.98
C GLN A 70 -21.02 -9.83 -6.46
N GLU A 71 -20.44 -10.95 -6.88
CA GLU A 71 -21.20 -12.04 -7.52
C GLU A 71 -21.60 -13.15 -6.57
N LEU A 72 -20.74 -13.53 -5.60
CA LEU A 72 -21.08 -14.64 -4.71
C LEU A 72 -22.10 -14.24 -3.63
N SER A 73 -22.40 -12.94 -3.53
CA SER A 73 -23.50 -12.40 -2.75
C SER A 73 -24.79 -12.24 -3.57
N THR A 74 -24.80 -12.63 -4.85
CA THR A 74 -25.98 -12.61 -5.72
C THR A 74 -26.37 -14.05 -6.11
N ASP A 75 -27.40 -14.19 -6.92
CA ASP A 75 -27.85 -15.45 -7.51
C ASP A 75 -27.13 -15.81 -8.82
N GLU A 76 -26.20 -14.98 -9.29
CA GLU A 76 -25.56 -15.13 -10.61
C GLU A 76 -24.42 -16.17 -10.60
N ALA A 77 -23.71 -16.34 -9.47
CA ALA A 77 -22.60 -17.27 -9.38
C ALA A 77 -22.47 -17.92 -7.99
N ILE A 78 -21.98 -19.17 -7.98
CA ILE A 78 -21.64 -19.89 -6.75
C ILE A 78 -20.31 -20.63 -6.90
N ILE A 79 -19.56 -20.74 -5.80
CA ILE A 79 -18.40 -21.62 -5.68
C ILE A 79 -18.75 -22.73 -4.68
N PRO A 80 -19.14 -23.93 -5.16
CA PRO A 80 -19.47 -25.03 -4.28
C PRO A 80 -18.20 -25.74 -3.78
N ALA A 81 -18.24 -26.20 -2.52
CA ALA A 81 -17.24 -27.13 -2.02
C ALA A 81 -17.31 -28.45 -2.81
N ARG A 82 -16.16 -28.94 -3.30
CA ARG A 82 -16.05 -30.18 -4.09
C ARG A 82 -14.91 -31.04 -3.57
N GLY A 83 -15.23 -32.17 -2.93
CA GLY A 83 -14.23 -33.13 -2.47
C GLY A 83 -13.20 -32.56 -1.48
N GLY A 84 -13.61 -31.58 -0.65
CA GLY A 84 -12.72 -30.87 0.28
C GLY A 84 -12.06 -29.61 -0.29
N ASN A 85 -12.05 -29.43 -1.62
CA ASN A 85 -11.61 -28.19 -2.25
C ASN A 85 -12.71 -27.13 -2.21
N TYR A 86 -12.31 -25.86 -2.23
CA TYR A 86 -13.19 -24.68 -2.34
C TYR A 86 -14.19 -24.47 -1.19
N ASP A 87 -14.12 -25.21 -0.08
CA ASP A 87 -14.83 -24.77 1.12
C ASP A 87 -14.12 -23.54 1.72
N ASP A 88 -12.78 -23.51 1.69
CA ASP A 88 -11.94 -22.38 2.12
C ASP A 88 -12.41 -21.72 3.43
N GLY A 89 -12.77 -22.54 4.43
CA GLY A 89 -13.28 -22.09 5.72
C GLY A 89 -14.73 -21.60 5.71
N GLY A 90 -15.50 -21.94 4.67
CA GLY A 90 -16.87 -21.51 4.45
C GLY A 90 -17.01 -20.11 3.83
N GLN A 91 -15.91 -19.45 3.45
CA GLN A 91 -15.93 -18.04 3.08
C GLN A 91 -16.92 -17.71 1.93
N TYR A 92 -16.95 -18.53 0.87
CA TYR A 92 -17.86 -18.28 -0.26
C TYR A 92 -19.32 -18.53 0.12
N ARG A 93 -19.57 -19.49 1.01
CA ARG A 93 -20.91 -19.74 1.57
C ARG A 93 -21.36 -18.58 2.44
N PHE A 94 -20.46 -17.99 3.23
CA PHE A 94 -20.79 -16.82 4.05
C PHE A 94 -21.17 -15.61 3.20
N LEU A 95 -20.55 -15.41 2.03
CA LEU A 95 -20.97 -14.40 1.05
C LEU A 95 -22.41 -14.66 0.57
N HIS A 96 -22.70 -15.88 0.13
CA HIS A 96 -24.01 -16.25 -0.40
C HIS A 96 -25.14 -16.23 0.64
N LEU A 97 -24.81 -16.56 1.90
CA LEU A 97 -25.74 -16.50 3.02
C LEU A 97 -25.81 -15.12 3.68
N HIS A 98 -25.07 -14.12 3.16
CA HIS A 98 -24.95 -12.79 3.76
C HIS A 98 -24.61 -12.83 5.27
N SER A 99 -23.79 -13.78 5.69
CA SER A 99 -23.42 -14.02 7.09
C SER A 99 -21.96 -13.68 7.39
N TRP A 100 -21.29 -12.96 6.49
CA TRP A 100 -19.92 -12.50 6.64
C TRP A 100 -19.82 -11.35 7.65
N ASN A 101 -18.65 -11.19 8.25
CA ASN A 101 -18.34 -10.13 9.21
C ASN A 101 -17.12 -9.31 8.76
N ALA A 102 -16.69 -8.38 9.60
CA ALA A 102 -15.54 -7.52 9.30
C ALA A 102 -14.21 -8.28 9.14
N ASP A 103 -14.10 -9.51 9.64
CA ASP A 103 -12.88 -10.32 9.57
C ASP A 103 -12.82 -11.19 8.29
N HIS A 104 -13.87 -11.17 7.46
CA HIS A 104 -13.90 -11.95 6.23
C HIS A 104 -12.77 -11.54 5.28
N PRO A 105 -11.99 -12.48 4.73
CA PRO A 105 -10.77 -12.17 3.96
C PRO A 105 -11.04 -11.26 2.76
N ASN A 106 -12.08 -11.54 1.98
CA ASN A 106 -12.45 -10.68 0.86
C ASN A 106 -12.89 -9.28 1.32
N VAL A 107 -13.58 -9.14 2.46
CA VAL A 107 -14.04 -7.84 2.97
C VAL A 107 -12.85 -6.97 3.35
N VAL A 108 -11.93 -7.52 4.15
CA VAL A 108 -10.70 -6.83 4.59
C VAL A 108 -9.80 -6.52 3.39
N GLY A 109 -9.66 -7.47 2.46
CA GLY A 109 -8.87 -7.31 1.24
C GLY A 109 -9.39 -6.16 0.37
N ASN A 110 -10.69 -6.16 0.09
CA ASN A 110 -11.34 -5.12 -0.72
C ASN A 110 -11.21 -3.73 -0.09
N TRP A 111 -11.39 -3.63 1.23
CA TRP A 111 -11.21 -2.37 1.94
C TRP A 111 -9.78 -1.83 1.80
N LYS A 112 -8.77 -2.67 2.11
CA LYS A 112 -7.36 -2.28 2.03
C LYS A 112 -6.95 -1.91 0.61
N TRP A 113 -7.40 -2.68 -0.37
CA TRP A 113 -7.14 -2.40 -1.77
C TRP A 113 -7.77 -1.09 -2.23
N GLY A 114 -9.06 -0.86 -1.94
CA GLY A 114 -9.77 0.35 -2.38
C GLY A 114 -9.13 1.63 -1.84
N PHE A 115 -8.84 1.70 -0.54
CA PHE A 115 -8.17 2.86 0.04
C PHE A 115 -6.70 2.98 -0.36
N GLY A 116 -6.01 1.86 -0.55
CA GLY A 116 -4.64 1.84 -1.06
C GLY A 116 -4.55 2.40 -2.48
N ALA A 117 -5.47 2.01 -3.36
CA ALA A 117 -5.57 2.51 -4.73
C ALA A 117 -5.91 4.00 -4.76
N ILE A 118 -6.89 4.45 -3.96
CA ILE A 118 -7.22 5.87 -3.82
C ILE A 118 -5.99 6.68 -3.37
N THR A 119 -5.23 6.15 -2.40
CA THR A 119 -4.01 6.82 -1.92
C THR A 119 -2.99 6.97 -3.04
N ARG A 120 -2.76 5.93 -3.85
CA ARG A 120 -1.86 5.98 -5.00
C ARG A 120 -2.33 6.90 -6.13
N CYS A 121 -3.62 7.14 -6.26
CA CYS A 121 -4.14 8.16 -7.18
C CYS A 121 -3.91 9.59 -6.65
N ASN A 122 -3.90 9.77 -5.33
CA ASN A 122 -3.74 11.07 -4.68
C ASN A 122 -2.27 11.46 -4.46
N THR A 123 -1.37 10.48 -4.47
CA THR A 123 0.08 10.68 -4.47
C THR A 123 0.58 10.55 -5.89
#